data_AF-A0A800FJ01-F1
#
_entry.id   AF-A0A800FJ01-F1
#
_cell.length_a   1.000
_cell.length_b   1.000
_cell.length_c   1.000
_cell.angle_alpha   90.00
_cell.angle_beta   90.00
_cell.angle_gamma   90.00
#
_symmetry.space_group_name_H-M   'P 1'
#
loop_
_entity.id
_entity.type
_entity.pdbx_description
1 polymer ?
#
loop_
_entity_poly.entity_id
_entity_poly.type
_entity_poly.pdbx_seq_one_letter_code
_entity_poly.pdbx_strand_id
1 'polypeptide(L)'
;MNQLSTNRTLINVIGIPAILYLLWRGGLGFALFIFLVMIIGLDEFYRMNTNERQSPVKLTGFIFTGLMAAYYFWLPGITLLQGLSLLACFIIITLFIEMGRDKLNPTRNMGITVLGIMYVPVLLGSVIALRNLDTVYNTYFTVIMVVAIWICDSVAY
;
A
#
# COMPACT_ATOMS: atom_id res chain seq x y z
N MET A 1 -29.37 -22.06 0.89
CA MET A 1 -28.62 -21.08 0.05
C MET A 1 -28.50 -19.69 0.69
N ASN A 2 -28.84 -19.48 1.98
CA ASN A 2 -28.91 -18.13 2.57
C ASN A 2 -27.73 -17.70 3.46
N GLN A 3 -26.80 -18.60 3.83
CA GLN A 3 -25.74 -18.23 4.77
C GLN A 3 -24.60 -17.42 4.12
N LEU A 4 -24.32 -17.65 2.83
CA LEU A 4 -23.24 -16.95 2.11
C LEU A 4 -23.63 -15.53 1.67
N SER A 5 -24.90 -15.27 1.37
CA SER A 5 -25.38 -13.93 0.99
C SER A 5 -25.48 -12.99 2.19
N THR A 6 -26.01 -13.46 3.33
CA THR A 6 -26.12 -12.68 4.57
C THR A 6 -24.76 -12.20 5.08
N ASN A 7 -23.72 -13.02 4.95
CA ASN A 7 -22.37 -12.68 5.43
C ASN A 7 -21.72 -11.58 4.57
N ARG A 8 -21.99 -11.56 3.26
CA ARG A 8 -21.48 -10.51 2.34
C ARG A 8 -22.14 -9.15 2.58
N THR A 9 -23.45 -9.14 2.84
CA THR A 9 -24.17 -7.91 3.18
C THR A 9 -23.71 -7.30 4.50
N LEU A 10 -23.41 -8.12 5.51
CA LEU A 10 -22.93 -7.62 6.81
C LEU A 10 -21.57 -6.93 6.69
N ILE A 11 -20.64 -7.55 5.95
CA ILE A 11 -19.30 -6.99 5.72
C ILE A 11 -19.41 -5.67 4.95
N ASN A 12 -20.30 -5.56 3.97
CA ASN A 12 -20.48 -4.31 3.22
C ASN A 12 -21.10 -3.20 4.07
N VAL A 13 -22.11 -3.53 4.87
CA VAL A 13 -22.81 -2.56 5.74
C VAL A 13 -21.91 -2.04 6.85
N ILE A 14 -20.94 -2.83 7.33
CA ILE A 14 -20.00 -2.39 8.36
C ILE A 14 -18.73 -1.80 7.75
N GLY A 15 -18.21 -2.42 6.70
CA GLY A 15 -16.93 -2.07 6.07
C GLY A 15 -16.93 -0.68 5.44
N ILE A 16 -17.98 -0.33 4.68
CA ILE A 16 -18.06 0.99 4.03
C ILE A 16 -18.10 2.12 5.08
N PRO A 17 -19.00 2.10 6.09
CA PRO A 17 -18.98 3.10 7.16
C PRO A 17 -17.69 3.11 7.97
N ALA A 18 -17.06 1.96 8.21
CA ALA A 18 -15.79 1.89 8.92
C ALA A 18 -14.65 2.58 8.14
N ILE A 19 -14.56 2.34 6.83
CA ILE A 19 -13.58 3.01 5.96
C ILE A 19 -13.84 4.52 5.94
N LEU A 20 -15.09 4.94 5.75
CA LEU A 20 -15.46 6.36 5.77
C LEU A 20 -15.16 7.01 7.11
N TYR A 21 -15.40 6.33 8.24
CA TYR A 21 -15.07 6.82 9.57
C TYR A 21 -13.56 6.99 9.77
N LEU A 22 -12.76 5.99 9.40
CA LEU A 22 -11.31 6.06 9.48
C LEU A 22 -10.76 7.19 8.61
N LEU A 23 -11.30 7.32 7.40
CA LEU A 23 -10.91 8.35 6.46
C LEU A 23 -11.34 9.73 6.95
N TRP A 24 -12.51 9.87 7.56
CA TRP A 24 -12.96 11.13 8.17
C TRP A 24 -12.07 11.52 9.36
N ARG A 25 -11.74 10.57 10.24
CA ARG A 25 -10.89 10.81 11.41
C ARG A 25 -9.44 11.13 11.05
N GLY A 26 -8.89 10.45 10.04
CA GLY A 26 -7.48 10.55 9.67
C GLY A 26 -6.52 10.09 10.78
N GLY A 27 -5.29 10.59 10.72
CA GLY A 27 -4.24 10.33 11.71
C GLY A 27 -3.77 8.87 11.76
N LEU A 28 -3.29 8.44 12.94
CA LEU A 28 -2.63 7.15 13.11
C LEU A 28 -3.55 5.96 12.79
N GLY A 29 -4.84 6.05 13.15
CA GLY A 29 -5.80 4.99 12.86
C GLY A 29 -5.98 4.75 11.36
N PHE A 30 -6.09 5.82 10.57
CA PHE A 30 -6.15 5.75 9.11
C PHE A 30 -4.84 5.21 8.52
N ALA A 31 -3.69 5.69 9.00
CA ALA A 31 -2.38 5.25 8.53
C ALA A 31 -2.14 3.75 8.78
N LEU A 32 -2.52 3.23 9.96
CA LEU A 32 -2.46 1.80 10.25
C LEU A 32 -3.40 0.98 9.35
N PHE A 33 -4.60 1.48 9.08
CA PHE A 33 -5.51 0.82 8.15
C PHE A 33 -4.91 0.72 6.74
N ILE A 34 -4.42 1.84 6.18
CA ILE A 34 -3.77 1.83 4.87
C ILE A 34 -2.51 0.95 4.88
N PHE A 35 -1.73 0.94 5.97
CA PHE A 35 -0.60 0.03 6.13
C PHE A 35 -1.02 -1.45 6.05
N LEU A 36 -2.10 -1.85 6.71
CA LEU A 36 -2.62 -3.21 6.61
C LEU A 36 -3.04 -3.53 5.17
N VAL A 37 -3.74 -2.62 4.50
CA VAL A 37 -4.12 -2.79 3.09
C VAL A 37 -2.89 -2.91 2.19
N MET A 38 -1.83 -2.12 2.43
CA MET A 38 -0.57 -2.20 1.69
C MET A 38 0.12 -3.56 1.90
N ILE A 39 0.16 -4.10 3.12
CA ILE A 39 0.75 -5.41 3.40
C ILE A 39 -0.04 -6.52 2.70
N ILE A 40 -1.37 -6.48 2.76
CA ILE A 40 -2.23 -7.47 2.08
C ILE A 40 -2.03 -7.38 0.56
N GLY A 41 -2.12 -6.17 -0.01
CA GLY A 41 -1.95 -5.96 -1.45
C GLY A 41 -0.57 -6.38 -1.95
N LEU A 42 0.49 -6.13 -1.15
CA LEU A 42 1.84 -6.55 -1.50
C LEU A 42 2.03 -8.07 -1.40
N ASP A 43 1.45 -8.73 -0.39
CA ASP A 43 1.48 -10.20 -0.31
C ASP A 43 0.79 -10.83 -1.51
N GLU A 44 -0.40 -10.34 -1.88
CA GLU A 44 -1.11 -10.81 -3.06
C GLU A 44 -0.31 -10.59 -4.34
N PHE A 45 0.26 -9.39 -4.51
CA PHE A 45 1.12 -9.08 -5.65
C PHE A 45 2.31 -10.05 -5.75
N TYR A 46 3.01 -10.30 -4.64
CA TYR A 46 4.12 -11.24 -4.62
C TYR A 46 3.68 -12.68 -4.82
N ARG A 47 2.55 -13.09 -4.24
CA ARG A 47 2.01 -14.45 -4.39
C ARG A 47 1.65 -14.76 -5.84
N MET A 48 1.04 -13.81 -6.55
CA MET A 48 0.71 -13.96 -7.98
C MET A 48 1.95 -14.05 -8.89
N ASN A 49 3.09 -13.51 -8.44
CA ASN A 49 4.34 -13.50 -9.20
C ASN A 49 5.37 -14.56 -8.72
N THR A 50 5.02 -15.36 -7.71
CA THR A 50 5.91 -16.40 -7.15
C THR A 50 5.57 -17.75 -7.76
N ASN A 51 6.49 -18.31 -8.55
CA ASN A 51 6.31 -19.56 -9.27
C ASN A 51 7.62 -20.39 -9.17
N GLU A 52 7.67 -21.60 -9.74
CA GLU A 52 8.88 -22.47 -9.68
C GLU A 52 10.17 -21.80 -10.16
N ARG A 53 10.06 -20.86 -11.12
CA ARG A 53 11.20 -20.12 -11.71
C ARG A 53 11.39 -18.70 -11.16
N GLN A 54 10.53 -18.26 -10.24
CA GLN A 54 10.49 -16.88 -9.75
C GLN A 54 10.25 -16.84 -8.24
N SER A 55 11.22 -16.30 -7.51
CA SER A 55 11.14 -16.19 -6.06
C SER A 55 11.55 -14.80 -5.60
N PRO A 56 10.64 -13.79 -5.64
CA PRO A 56 10.96 -12.43 -5.20
C PRO A 56 11.34 -12.39 -3.72
N VAL A 57 12.11 -11.36 -3.32
CA VAL A 57 12.54 -11.17 -1.92
C VAL A 57 11.38 -10.53 -1.14
N LYS A 58 10.40 -11.35 -0.72
CA LYS A 58 9.19 -10.82 -0.05
C LYS A 58 9.49 -10.05 1.23
N LEU A 59 10.47 -10.53 2.00
CA LEU A 59 10.82 -9.98 3.32
C LEU A 59 11.29 -8.52 3.24
N THR A 60 12.15 -8.19 2.27
CA THR A 60 12.59 -6.80 2.08
C THR A 60 11.39 -5.93 1.73
N GLY A 61 10.50 -6.44 0.89
CA GLY A 61 9.28 -5.73 0.55
C GLY A 61 8.41 -5.37 1.76
N PHE A 62 8.14 -6.33 2.65
CA PHE A 62 7.33 -6.08 3.84
C PHE A 62 7.98 -5.07 4.82
N ILE A 63 9.29 -5.19 5.05
CA ILE A 63 10.02 -4.24 5.91
C ILE A 63 9.93 -2.83 5.35
N PHE A 64 10.20 -2.67 4.04
CA PHE A 64 10.17 -1.36 3.40
C PHE A 64 8.76 -0.80 3.23
N THR A 65 7.73 -1.63 3.21
CA THR A 65 6.33 -1.17 3.28
C THR A 65 6.05 -0.47 4.60
N GLY A 66 6.55 -1.01 5.73
CA GLY A 66 6.44 -0.36 7.03
C GLY A 66 7.20 0.97 7.08
N LEU A 67 8.42 1.01 6.53
CA LEU A 67 9.21 2.24 6.46
C LEU A 67 8.55 3.29 5.55
N MET A 68 7.94 2.89 4.43
CA MET A 68 7.20 3.81 3.57
C MET A 68 5.93 4.32 4.24
N ALA A 69 5.19 3.48 4.95
CA ALA A 69 4.03 3.92 5.72
C ALA A 69 4.42 4.96 6.78
N ALA A 70 5.53 4.73 7.49
CA ALA A 70 6.08 5.70 8.45
C ALA A 70 6.50 7.00 7.75
N TYR A 71 7.21 6.91 6.61
CA TYR A 71 7.58 8.07 5.82
C TYR A 71 6.37 8.94 5.45
N TYR A 72 5.32 8.33 4.89
CA TYR A 72 4.11 9.06 4.52
C TYR A 72 3.34 9.62 5.72
N PHE A 73 3.36 8.91 6.85
CA PHE A 73 2.72 9.38 8.08
C PHE A 73 3.38 10.65 8.65
N TRP A 74 4.69 10.81 8.50
CA TRP A 74 5.42 11.97 9.02
C TRP A 74 5.50 13.15 8.03
N LEU A 75 4.99 13.02 6.81
CA LEU A 75 4.82 14.15 5.89
C LEU A 75 3.77 15.15 6.43
N PRO A 76 4.00 16.47 6.34
CA PRO A 76 5.10 17.16 5.64
C PRO A 76 6.37 17.43 6.48
N GLY A 77 6.49 16.88 7.69
CA GLY A 77 7.64 17.09 8.58
C GLY A 77 8.95 16.44 8.10
N ILE A 78 8.87 15.52 7.14
CA ILE A 78 10.00 14.89 6.45
C ILE A 78 10.04 15.40 5.00
N THR A 79 11.22 15.53 4.42
CA THR A 79 11.46 16.00 3.05
C THR A 79 11.34 14.89 2.01
N LEU A 80 11.13 15.30 0.75
CA LEU A 80 11.16 14.39 -0.40
C LEU A 80 12.50 13.65 -0.54
N LEU A 81 13.61 14.31 -0.21
CA LEU A 81 14.95 13.72 -0.29
C LEU A 81 15.08 12.49 0.60
N GLN A 82 14.46 12.50 1.79
CA GLN A 82 14.46 11.34 2.70
C GLN A 82 13.60 10.18 2.17
N GLY A 83 12.53 10.48 1.43
CA GLY A 83 11.74 9.44 0.74
C GLY A 83 12.50 8.81 -0.42
N LEU A 84 13.18 9.64 -1.23
CA LEU A 84 14.04 9.19 -2.31
C LEU A 84 15.24 8.38 -1.80
N SER A 85 15.86 8.80 -0.70
CA SER A 85 16.96 8.04 -0.09
C SER A 85 16.48 6.71 0.49
N LEU A 86 15.29 6.66 1.11
CA LEU A 86 14.68 5.42 1.57
C LEU A 86 14.42 4.45 0.39
N LEU A 87 13.91 4.94 -0.73
CA LEU A 87 13.70 4.14 -1.94
C LEU A 87 15.03 3.67 -2.56
N ALA A 88 16.05 4.53 -2.61
CA ALA A 88 17.38 4.16 -3.09
C ALA A 88 18.00 3.06 -2.21
N CYS A 89 17.93 3.22 -0.88
CA CYS A 89 18.39 2.20 0.08
C CYS A 89 17.65 0.87 -0.12
N PHE A 90 16.33 0.89 -0.33
CA PHE A 90 15.54 -0.30 -0.65
C PHE A 90 16.07 -1.05 -1.87
N ILE A 91 16.29 -0.32 -2.98
CA ILE A 91 16.76 -0.90 -4.24
C ILE A 91 18.15 -1.51 -4.06
N ILE A 92 19.07 -0.77 -3.42
CA ILE A 92 20.44 -1.21 -3.18
C ILE A 92 20.47 -2.47 -2.30
N ILE A 93 19.74 -2.46 -1.17
CA ILE A 93 19.68 -3.60 -0.25
C ILE A 93 19.06 -4.83 -0.94
N THR A 94 17.98 -4.64 -1.69
CA THR A 94 17.32 -5.73 -2.43
C THR A 94 18.25 -6.31 -3.49
N LEU A 95 19.03 -5.47 -4.17
CA LEU A 95 20.03 -5.90 -5.15
C LEU A 95 21.13 -6.75 -4.49
N PHE A 96 21.70 -6.30 -3.37
CA PHE A 96 22.72 -7.07 -2.65
C PHE A 96 22.19 -8.42 -2.18
N ILE A 97 20.95 -8.46 -1.67
CA ILE A 97 20.32 -9.71 -1.26
C ILE A 97 20.10 -10.62 -2.46
N GLU A 98 19.62 -10.11 -3.59
CA GLU A 98 19.37 -10.94 -4.78
C GLU A 98 20.66 -11.47 -5.40
N MET A 99 21.74 -10.67 -5.42
CA MET A 99 23.06 -11.13 -5.86
C MET A 99 23.63 -12.26 -5.00
N GLY A 100 23.32 -12.27 -3.70
CA GLY A 100 23.74 -13.34 -2.79
C GLY A 100 22.85 -14.59 -2.84
N ARG A 101 21.74 -14.58 -3.58
CA ARG A 101 20.80 -15.70 -3.67
C ARG A 101 21.10 -16.55 -4.90
N ASP A 102 21.30 -17.85 -4.68
CA ASP A 102 21.33 -18.83 -5.77
C ASP A 102 19.90 -19.20 -6.20
N LYS A 103 19.27 -18.28 -6.95
CA LYS A 103 17.89 -18.42 -7.46
C LYS A 103 17.83 -18.15 -8.94
N LEU A 104 16.92 -18.85 -9.61
CA LEU A 104 16.64 -18.65 -11.02
C LEU A 104 16.09 -17.23 -11.27
N ASN A 105 16.53 -16.63 -12.38
CA ASN A 105 16.09 -15.33 -12.87
C ASN A 105 16.23 -14.17 -11.85
N PRO A 106 17.43 -13.88 -11.35
CA PRO A 106 17.65 -12.84 -10.33
C PRO A 106 17.14 -11.46 -10.77
N THR A 107 17.36 -11.07 -12.03
CA THR A 107 16.84 -9.82 -12.57
C THR A 107 15.30 -9.74 -12.54
N ARG A 108 14.61 -10.85 -12.83
CA ARG A 108 13.14 -10.90 -12.83
C ARG A 108 12.60 -10.87 -11.40
N ASN A 109 13.25 -11.55 -10.46
CA ASN A 109 12.90 -11.51 -9.04
C ASN A 109 13.08 -10.11 -8.45
N MET A 110 14.19 -9.43 -8.80
CA MET A 110 14.43 -8.05 -8.43
C MET A 110 13.34 -7.13 -9.03
N GLY A 111 13.04 -7.29 -10.32
CA GLY A 111 11.97 -6.53 -11.00
C GLY A 111 10.63 -6.66 -10.30
N ILE A 112 10.22 -7.88 -9.91
CA ILE A 112 8.98 -8.10 -9.15
C ILE A 112 9.04 -7.42 -7.79
N THR A 113 10.14 -7.54 -7.06
CA THR A 113 10.26 -6.97 -5.71
C THR A 113 10.21 -5.44 -5.76
N VAL A 114 10.91 -4.83 -6.72
CA VAL A 114 10.90 -3.37 -6.91
C VAL A 114 9.54 -2.88 -7.39
N LEU A 115 8.94 -3.54 -8.39
CA LEU A 115 7.62 -3.17 -8.90
C LEU A 115 6.54 -3.31 -7.82
N GLY A 116 6.61 -4.33 -6.97
CA GLY A 116 5.67 -4.50 -5.86
C GLY A 116 5.67 -3.31 -4.92
N ILE A 117 6.86 -2.82 -4.54
CA ILE A 117 7.01 -1.62 -3.69
C ILE A 117 6.57 -0.34 -4.40
N MET A 118 7.00 -0.17 -5.64
CA MET A 118 6.63 1.00 -6.44
C MET A 118 5.12 1.08 -6.67
N TYR A 119 4.45 -0.05 -6.88
CA TYR A 119 3.03 -0.08 -7.19
C TYR A 119 2.15 -0.01 -5.94
N VAL A 120 2.43 -0.80 -4.91
CA VAL A 120 1.55 -0.88 -3.74
C VAL A 120 1.95 0.17 -2.69
N PRO A 121 3.04 0.02 -1.90
CA PRO A 121 3.42 1.01 -0.89
C PRO A 121 3.62 2.44 -1.35
N VAL A 122 4.25 2.69 -2.50
CA VAL A 122 4.53 4.06 -2.95
C VAL A 122 3.25 4.75 -3.45
N LEU A 123 2.47 4.11 -4.32
CA LEU A 123 1.24 4.74 -4.82
C LEU A 123 0.14 4.76 -3.75
N LEU A 124 -0.18 3.61 -3.14
CA LEU A 124 -1.25 3.55 -2.14
C LEU A 124 -0.89 4.28 -0.84
N GLY A 125 0.37 4.21 -0.41
CA GLY A 125 0.84 4.90 0.80
C GLY A 125 0.75 6.42 0.69
N SER A 126 0.81 6.99 -0.52
CA SER A 126 0.63 8.43 -0.76
C SER A 126 -0.70 8.98 -0.22
N VAL A 127 -1.74 8.13 -0.13
CA VAL A 127 -3.04 8.50 0.45
C VAL A 127 -2.92 8.87 1.93
N ILE A 128 -1.97 8.27 2.67
CA ILE A 128 -1.69 8.65 4.07
C ILE A 128 -1.22 10.10 4.12
N ALA A 129 -0.26 10.47 3.27
CA ALA A 129 0.24 11.84 3.20
C ALA A 129 -0.83 12.82 2.72
N LEU A 130 -1.62 12.48 1.71
CA LEU A 130 -2.75 13.31 1.26
C LEU A 130 -3.73 13.57 2.41
N ARG A 131 -4.06 12.54 3.20
CA ARG A 131 -4.97 12.71 4.34
C ARG A 131 -4.37 13.58 5.44
N ASN A 132 -3.05 13.52 5.65
CA ASN A 132 -2.36 14.43 6.56
C ASN A 132 -2.42 15.88 6.06
N LEU A 133 -2.19 16.11 4.77
CA LEU A 133 -2.31 17.43 4.15
C LEU A 133 -3.74 17.99 4.27
N ASP A 134 -4.76 17.16 4.07
CA ASP A 134 -6.16 17.54 4.30
C ASP A 134 -6.39 18.07 5.72
N THR A 135 -5.76 17.43 6.71
CA THR A 135 -5.85 17.85 8.12
C THR A 135 -5.14 19.19 8.35
N VAL A 136 -3.96 19.38 7.74
CA VAL A 136 -3.18 20.62 7.87
C VAL A 136 -3.89 21.81 7.22
N TYR A 137 -4.47 21.60 6.04
CA TYR A 137 -5.11 22.66 5.25
C TYR A 137 -6.62 22.76 5.43
N ASN A 138 -7.21 21.96 6.34
CA ASN A 138 -8.66 21.88 6.56
C ASN A 138 -9.45 21.64 5.25
N THR A 139 -8.98 20.69 4.44
CA THR A 139 -9.66 20.28 3.20
C THR A 139 -10.17 18.84 3.31
N TYR A 140 -10.98 18.43 2.34
CA TYR A 140 -11.59 17.10 2.29
C TYR A 140 -11.25 16.35 1.00
N PHE A 141 -10.10 16.67 0.39
CA PHE A 141 -9.74 16.17 -0.93
C PHE A 141 -9.66 14.63 -0.96
N THR A 142 -9.05 14.02 0.04
CA THR A 142 -8.89 12.55 0.13
C THR A 142 -10.25 11.86 0.26
N VAL A 143 -11.20 12.45 0.99
CA VAL A 143 -12.57 11.92 1.12
C VAL A 143 -13.27 11.94 -0.22
N ILE A 144 -13.25 13.10 -0.87
CA ILE A 144 -13.91 13.32 -2.16
C ILE A 144 -13.29 12.41 -3.23
N MET A 145 -11.97 12.26 -3.23
CA MET A 145 -11.25 11.38 -4.16
C MET A 145 -11.72 9.92 -4.04
N VAL A 146 -11.77 9.37 -2.82
CA VAL A 146 -12.20 7.97 -2.61
C VAL A 146 -13.67 7.78 -2.99
N VAL A 147 -14.54 8.72 -2.59
CA VAL A 147 -15.96 8.67 -2.97
C VAL A 147 -16.14 8.79 -4.49
N ALA A 148 -15.37 9.64 -5.16
CA ALA A 148 -15.42 9.81 -6.60
C ALA A 148 -15.01 8.53 -7.34
N ILE A 149 -14.00 7.79 -6.85
CA ILE A 149 -13.63 6.48 -7.41
C ILE A 149 -14.81 5.52 -7.30
N TRP A 150 -15.45 5.41 -6.13
CA TRP A 150 -16.60 4.52 -5.94
C TRP A 150 -17.81 4.90 -6.82
N ILE A 151 -18.08 6.19 -6.98
CA ILE A 151 -19.14 6.67 -7.88
C ILE A 151 -18.78 6.33 -9.33
N CYS A 152 -17.54 6.56 -9.75
CA CYS A 152 -17.08 6.23 -11.10
C CYS A 152 -17.23 4.73 -11.39
N ASP A 153 -16.82 3.87 -10.45
CA ASP A 153 -16.98 2.42 -10.58
C ASP A 153 -18.47 2.00 -10.65
N SER A 154 -19.33 2.66 -9.88
CA SER A 154 -20.78 2.37 -9.88
C SER A 154 -21.49 2.82 -11.15
N VAL A 155 -21.03 3.91 -11.78
CA VAL A 155 -21.61 4.48 -13.00
C VAL A 155 -21.05 3.80 -14.25
N ALA A 156 -19.83 3.24 -14.18
CA ALA A 156 -19.21 2.51 -15.28
C ALA A 156 -19.83 1.12 -15.52
N TYR A 157 -20.55 0.58 -14.53
CA TYR A 157 -21.31 -0.68 -14.62
C TYR A 157 -22.74 -0.44 -15.09
#